data_AF-A0A8H7ENA1-F1
#
_entry.id   AF-A0A8H7ENA1-F1
#
_cell.length_a   1.000
_cell.length_b   1.000
_cell.length_c   1.000
_cell.angle_alpha   90.00
_cell.angle_beta   90.00
_cell.angle_gamma   90.00
#
_symmetry.space_group_name_H-M   'P 1'
#
loop_
_entity.id
_entity.type
_entity.pdbx_description
1 polymer ?
#
loop_
_entity_poly.entity_id
_entity_poly.type
_entity_poly.pdbx_seq_one_letter_code
_entity_poly.pdbx_strand_id
1 'polypeptide(L)'
;MKSEYSNHTLSHSISILSVIVFIICIEFLQFCAAAPVDPILGSLNVPSDKSAIFSVLKTILVSYVGHAAAVRPEPTTLVSATLFKRLSALAWPLCGIHDACGSIYKTWITHRIFDFPQRQYKQAPPKRWWNKWCKQLYLSEEEFRKVQEWTNGFPRHFQTMLAEMDPKKANRIRHCMLNNNVFLGTNVPVENVGWRRPNFKTTDMVVCGPGSSCTYQIPIRPALMKYLPREMLEQLNEAHGIQNTTYTTKLLTLIQLAYSAYETIRGHGERWSKTIIVVYMFMSITQILSLFFLPTQASAFSIRCPDKQQNNISWCRACKDPHPVVDEFDCHWPHWQSRSMWAVPILHKCGIDVEKAILTILDLDMDMIGLNDQPGGSWERMMYSLCSILPVILGAAINGGNSTVKSIVITWFGCTAGLSELRLRCDSTVYRHKPVFVCILAFVILPGIGMVLAATVLGYAF
;
A
#
# COMPACT_ATOMS: atom_id res chain seq x y z
N MET A 1 -29.97 -5.52 3.67
CA MET A 1 -30.28 -4.42 2.73
C MET A 1 -30.29 -3.01 3.35
N LYS A 2 -30.90 -2.71 4.53
CA LYS A 2 -30.83 -1.34 5.10
C LYS A 2 -29.42 -0.87 5.54
N SER A 3 -28.48 -1.79 5.78
CA SER A 3 -27.10 -1.47 6.19
C SER A 3 -26.17 -1.07 5.03
N GLU A 4 -26.43 -1.49 3.79
CA GLU A 4 -25.56 -1.17 2.64
C GLU A 4 -25.71 0.28 2.18
N TYR A 5 -26.91 0.85 2.34
CA TYR A 5 -27.18 2.23 1.95
C TYR A 5 -26.41 3.25 2.82
N SER A 6 -26.24 2.96 4.12
CA SER A 6 -25.56 3.87 5.07
C SER A 6 -24.07 4.05 4.78
N ASN A 7 -23.38 3.00 4.33
CA ASN A 7 -21.94 3.06 4.08
C ASN A 7 -21.61 3.76 2.75
N HIS A 8 -22.48 3.59 1.73
CA HIS A 8 -22.37 4.37 0.50
C HIS A 8 -22.60 5.87 0.75
N THR A 9 -23.60 6.23 1.58
CA THR A 9 -23.80 7.64 1.94
C THR A 9 -22.61 8.23 2.69
N LEU A 10 -21.95 7.49 3.59
CA LEU A 10 -20.79 8.02 4.33
C LEU A 10 -19.56 8.22 3.43
N SER A 11 -19.25 7.26 2.54
CA SER A 11 -18.16 7.39 1.57
C SER A 11 -18.41 8.54 0.58
N HIS A 12 -19.62 8.64 0.05
CA HIS A 12 -20.03 9.76 -0.79
C HIS A 12 -20.00 11.08 -0.02
N SER A 13 -20.42 11.11 1.25
CA SER A 13 -20.39 12.31 2.10
C SER A 13 -18.97 12.76 2.39
N ILE A 14 -18.02 11.85 2.63
CA ILE A 14 -16.59 12.19 2.81
C ILE A 14 -15.97 12.67 1.49
N SER A 15 -16.38 12.09 0.35
CA SER A 15 -15.90 12.53 -0.96
C SER A 15 -16.53 13.88 -1.38
N ILE A 16 -17.80 14.11 -1.06
CA ILE A 16 -18.51 15.38 -1.28
C ILE A 16 -17.99 16.42 -0.31
N LEU A 17 -17.74 16.10 0.96
CA LEU A 17 -17.16 17.02 1.92
C LEU A 17 -15.71 17.35 1.56
N SER A 18 -14.92 16.40 1.06
CA SER A 18 -13.57 16.71 0.58
C SER A 18 -13.58 17.52 -0.72
N VAL A 19 -14.55 17.30 -1.61
CA VAL A 19 -14.78 18.14 -2.79
C VAL A 19 -15.34 19.51 -2.41
N ILE A 20 -16.21 19.62 -1.40
CA ILE A 20 -16.73 20.88 -0.87
C ILE A 20 -15.64 21.61 -0.12
N VAL A 21 -14.80 20.94 0.67
CA VAL A 21 -13.64 21.55 1.32
C VAL A 21 -12.61 21.95 0.26
N PHE A 22 -12.44 21.17 -0.81
CA PHE A 22 -11.55 21.52 -1.91
C PHE A 22 -12.11 22.65 -2.78
N ILE A 23 -13.42 22.68 -3.05
CA ILE A 23 -14.12 23.78 -3.74
C ILE A 23 -14.16 24.98 -2.84
N ILE A 24 -14.40 24.86 -1.54
CA ILE A 24 -14.26 25.94 -0.57
C ILE A 24 -12.81 26.39 -0.57
N CYS A 25 -11.80 25.52 -0.57
CA CYS A 25 -10.41 25.93 -0.67
C CYS A 25 -10.10 26.57 -2.04
N ILE A 26 -10.70 26.12 -3.14
CA ILE A 26 -10.52 26.69 -4.49
C ILE A 26 -11.27 28.01 -4.65
N GLU A 27 -12.48 28.15 -4.11
CA GLU A 27 -13.29 29.36 -4.03
C GLU A 27 -12.61 30.34 -3.08
N PHE A 28 -12.14 29.89 -1.92
CA PHE A 28 -11.26 30.68 -1.05
C PHE A 28 -9.98 31.06 -1.82
N LEU A 29 -9.45 30.21 -2.70
CA LEU A 29 -8.31 30.54 -3.56
C LEU A 29 -8.65 31.48 -4.73
N GLN A 30 -9.90 31.48 -5.25
CA GLN A 30 -10.39 32.38 -6.31
C GLN A 30 -10.76 33.74 -5.72
N PHE A 31 -11.35 33.78 -4.53
CA PHE A 31 -11.47 34.98 -3.69
C PHE A 31 -10.11 35.41 -3.07
N CYS A 32 -9.09 34.54 -3.07
CA CYS A 32 -7.70 34.88 -2.73
C CYS A 32 -6.77 34.98 -3.97
N ALA A 33 -7.30 35.04 -5.19
CA ALA A 33 -6.49 35.32 -6.39
C ALA A 33 -7.34 35.82 -7.57
N ALA A 34 -7.87 37.05 -7.47
CA ALA A 34 -8.25 37.83 -8.65
C ALA A 34 -8.32 39.35 -8.43
N ALA A 35 -7.61 39.88 -7.44
CA ALA A 35 -6.91 41.14 -7.64
C ALA A 35 -5.42 40.81 -7.44
N PRO A 36 -4.50 41.43 -8.21
CA PRO A 36 -3.11 41.33 -7.84
C PRO A 36 -3.02 41.69 -6.36
N VAL A 37 -2.32 40.86 -5.60
CA VAL A 37 -2.22 41.07 -4.16
C VAL A 37 -1.54 42.42 -3.91
N ASP A 38 -0.71 42.88 -4.85
CA ASP A 38 -0.02 44.17 -4.80
C ASP A 38 -0.94 45.38 -4.51
N PRO A 39 -2.08 45.62 -5.20
CA PRO A 39 -2.98 46.72 -4.84
C PRO A 39 -3.79 46.53 -3.55
N ILE A 40 -4.24 45.32 -3.20
CA ILE A 40 -5.04 45.12 -1.96
C ILE A 40 -4.14 45.11 -0.71
N LEU A 41 -2.98 44.45 -0.77
CA LEU A 41 -2.02 44.50 0.32
C LEU A 41 -1.37 45.88 0.44
N GLY A 42 -1.17 46.57 -0.69
CA GLY A 42 -0.83 48.00 -0.73
C GLY A 42 -1.90 48.87 -0.06
N SER A 43 -3.18 48.54 -0.19
CA SER A 43 -4.28 49.24 0.50
C SER A 43 -4.40 48.91 2.00
N LEU A 44 -3.90 47.75 2.44
CA LEU A 44 -3.93 47.31 3.84
C LEU A 44 -2.65 47.64 4.62
N ASN A 45 -1.66 48.31 4.01
CA ASN A 45 -0.33 48.57 4.60
C ASN A 45 0.29 47.30 5.22
N VAL A 46 0.01 46.12 4.66
CA VAL A 46 0.60 44.88 5.15
C VAL A 46 2.05 44.88 4.66
N PRO A 47 3.06 44.78 5.56
CA PRO A 47 4.46 44.74 5.17
C PRO A 47 4.71 43.69 4.10
N SER A 48 5.56 43.99 3.11
CA SER A 48 5.95 43.11 1.99
C SER A 48 6.28 41.68 2.44
N ASP A 49 6.89 41.59 3.61
CA ASP A 49 7.40 40.41 4.27
C ASP A 49 6.25 39.48 4.72
N LYS A 50 5.09 40.04 5.10
CA LYS A 50 3.89 39.24 5.43
C LYS A 50 3.18 38.71 4.19
N SER A 51 3.25 39.41 3.05
CA SER A 51 2.69 38.92 1.78
C SER A 51 3.44 37.69 1.28
N ALA A 52 4.77 37.73 1.37
CA ALA A 52 5.63 36.61 1.02
C ALA A 52 5.30 35.38 1.87
N ILE A 53 5.14 35.56 3.19
CA ILE A 53 4.74 34.48 4.11
C ILE A 53 3.40 33.86 3.71
N PHE A 54 2.41 34.68 3.36
CA PHE A 54 1.09 34.17 2.97
C PHE A 54 1.13 33.41 1.64
N SER A 55 1.89 33.92 0.65
CA SER A 55 2.10 33.22 -0.62
C SER A 55 2.80 31.88 -0.44
N VAL A 56 3.81 31.83 0.44
CA VAL A 56 4.53 30.62 0.79
C VAL A 56 3.61 29.62 1.49
N LEU A 57 2.85 30.06 2.49
CA LEU A 57 1.87 29.21 3.19
C LEU A 57 0.81 28.66 2.25
N LYS A 58 0.32 29.46 1.29
CA LYS A 58 -0.59 29.02 0.24
C LYS A 58 0.04 27.94 -0.63
N THR A 59 1.25 28.17 -1.14
CA THR A 59 1.96 27.18 -1.97
C THR A 59 2.21 25.89 -1.19
N ILE A 60 2.60 25.98 0.08
CA ILE A 60 2.80 24.87 0.99
C ILE A 60 1.50 24.09 1.22
N LEU A 61 0.42 24.76 1.63
CA LEU A 61 -0.83 24.10 1.98
C LEU A 61 -1.48 23.49 0.75
N VAL A 62 -1.59 24.23 -0.35
CA VAL A 62 -2.26 23.75 -1.56
C VAL A 62 -1.43 22.68 -2.26
N SER A 63 -0.12 22.88 -2.39
CA SER A 63 0.72 21.91 -3.10
C SER A 63 1.00 20.70 -2.23
N TYR A 64 1.51 20.84 -1.01
CA TYR A 64 1.94 19.66 -0.26
C TYR A 64 0.77 18.84 0.27
N VAL A 65 -0.30 19.47 0.78
CA VAL A 65 -1.49 18.72 1.23
C VAL A 65 -2.21 18.09 0.04
N GLY A 66 -2.30 18.78 -1.10
CA GLY A 66 -2.84 18.19 -2.33
C GLY A 66 -2.04 16.96 -2.76
N HIS A 67 -0.69 17.03 -2.70
CA HIS A 67 0.20 15.94 -3.12
C HIS A 67 0.04 14.75 -2.17
N ALA A 68 -0.08 15.01 -0.86
CA ALA A 68 -0.38 13.99 0.14
C ALA A 68 -1.79 13.40 -0.02
N ALA A 69 -2.79 14.18 -0.41
CA ALA A 69 -4.15 13.71 -0.66
C ALA A 69 -4.22 12.78 -1.89
N ALA A 70 -3.37 13.03 -2.89
CA ALA A 70 -3.23 12.18 -4.08
C ALA A 70 -2.57 10.81 -3.78
N VAL A 71 -1.91 10.67 -2.62
CA VAL A 71 -1.35 9.38 -2.20
C VAL A 71 -2.47 8.37 -2.00
N ARG A 72 -2.29 7.22 -2.63
CA ARG A 72 -3.24 6.09 -2.57
C ARG A 72 -3.59 5.76 -1.12
N PRO A 73 -4.88 5.57 -0.79
CA PRO A 73 -5.29 5.10 0.53
C PRO A 73 -4.71 3.73 0.84
N GLU A 74 -4.70 3.36 2.12
CA GLU A 74 -4.21 2.06 2.54
C GLU A 74 -5.23 0.95 2.22
N PRO A 75 -4.79 -0.23 1.74
CA PRO A 75 -5.69 -1.32 1.36
C PRO A 75 -6.64 -1.81 2.46
N THR A 76 -6.20 -1.67 3.72
CA THR A 76 -7.00 -2.06 4.88
C THR A 76 -8.24 -1.18 5.08
N THR A 77 -8.37 -0.08 4.34
CA THR A 77 -9.44 0.94 4.48
C THR A 77 -9.54 1.59 5.86
N LEU A 78 -8.57 1.32 6.74
CA LEU A 78 -8.49 1.96 8.05
C LEU A 78 -8.15 3.44 7.87
N VAL A 79 -8.96 4.31 8.48
CA VAL A 79 -8.78 5.77 8.41
C VAL A 79 -7.41 6.16 8.98
N SER A 80 -7.01 5.59 10.11
CA SER A 80 -5.73 5.87 10.76
C SER A 80 -4.52 5.46 9.91
N ALA A 81 -4.57 4.29 9.27
CA ALA A 81 -3.49 3.82 8.40
C ALA A 81 -3.37 4.66 7.13
N THR A 82 -4.52 5.07 6.56
CA THR A 82 -4.53 6.00 5.41
C THR A 82 -3.99 7.36 5.80
N LEU A 83 -4.41 7.92 6.94
CA LEU A 83 -3.90 9.19 7.44
C LEU A 83 -2.39 9.11 7.71
N PHE A 84 -1.93 8.03 8.36
CA PHE A 84 -0.51 7.78 8.58
C PHE A 84 0.29 7.86 7.28
N LYS A 85 -0.17 7.13 6.26
CA LYS A 85 0.50 7.03 4.97
C LYS A 85 0.57 8.37 4.26
N ARG A 86 -0.53 9.14 4.27
CA ARG A 86 -0.58 10.49 3.69
C ARG A 86 0.32 11.47 4.43
N LEU A 87 0.28 11.47 5.77
CA LEU A 87 1.17 12.31 6.58
C LEU A 87 2.63 11.90 6.43
N SER A 88 2.91 10.61 6.28
CA SER A 88 4.26 10.11 6.00
C SER A 88 4.75 10.55 4.63
N ALA A 89 3.90 10.54 3.60
CA ALA A 89 4.26 11.06 2.28
C ALA A 89 4.41 12.60 2.27
N LEU A 90 3.70 13.31 3.17
CA LEU A 90 3.91 14.74 3.41
C LEU A 90 5.23 15.01 4.14
N ALA A 91 5.61 14.19 5.11
CA ALA A 91 6.91 14.33 5.75
C ALA A 91 8.05 13.90 4.80
N TRP A 92 7.79 12.87 4.00
CA TRP A 92 8.76 12.06 3.27
C TRP A 92 8.20 11.65 1.89
N PRO A 93 8.18 12.52 0.87
CA PRO A 93 7.54 12.26 -0.42
C PRO A 93 8.13 11.07 -1.18
N LEU A 94 9.37 10.68 -0.87
CA LEU A 94 10.00 9.46 -1.38
C LEU A 94 9.22 8.19 -0.97
N CYS A 95 8.60 8.18 0.21
CA CYS A 95 7.69 7.11 0.62
C CYS A 95 6.46 7.01 -0.29
N GLY A 96 5.93 8.15 -0.75
CA GLY A 96 4.84 8.19 -1.72
C GLY A 96 5.28 7.66 -3.09
N ILE A 97 6.44 8.12 -3.58
CA ILE A 97 7.02 7.65 -4.85
C ILE A 97 7.21 6.13 -4.83
N HIS A 98 7.79 5.60 -3.75
CA HIS A 98 7.98 4.16 -3.56
C HIS A 98 6.65 3.39 -3.68
N ASP A 99 5.61 3.82 -2.97
CA ASP A 99 4.30 3.15 -2.98
C ASP A 99 3.62 3.19 -4.36
N ALA A 100 3.80 4.30 -5.09
CA ALA A 100 3.32 4.47 -6.45
C ALA A 100 4.05 3.54 -7.43
N CYS A 101 5.38 3.53 -7.40
CA CYS A 101 6.22 2.65 -8.22
C CYS A 101 5.93 1.17 -7.93
N GLY A 102 5.76 0.80 -6.66
CA GLY A 102 5.35 -0.56 -6.28
C GLY A 102 4.01 -0.95 -6.91
N SER A 103 3.05 -0.03 -6.96
CA SER A 103 1.75 -0.27 -7.61
C SER A 103 1.85 -0.42 -9.13
N ILE A 104 2.72 0.35 -9.79
CA ILE A 104 3.01 0.20 -11.23
C ILE A 104 3.69 -1.14 -11.51
N TYR A 105 4.70 -1.48 -10.70
CA TYR A 105 5.44 -2.73 -10.81
C TYR A 105 4.52 -3.96 -10.61
N LYS A 106 3.56 -3.89 -9.67
CA LYS A 106 2.50 -4.90 -9.49
C LYS A 106 1.74 -5.19 -10.77
N THR A 107 1.28 -4.14 -11.44
CA THR A 107 0.57 -4.29 -12.71
C THR A 107 1.47 -4.92 -13.78
N TRP A 108 2.74 -4.54 -13.85
CA TRP A 108 3.68 -5.10 -14.83
C TRP A 108 3.95 -6.59 -14.63
N ILE A 109 4.12 -7.04 -13.39
CA ILE A 109 4.36 -8.45 -13.07
C ILE A 109 3.08 -9.25 -12.78
N THR A 110 1.91 -8.70 -13.11
CA THR A 110 0.60 -9.33 -12.87
C THR A 110 0.50 -10.74 -13.45
N HIS A 111 1.03 -10.93 -14.66
CA HIS A 111 1.11 -12.25 -15.27
C HIS A 111 1.90 -13.23 -14.38
N ARG A 112 3.04 -12.84 -13.78
CA ARG A 112 3.79 -13.76 -12.91
C ARG A 112 3.04 -14.12 -11.61
N ILE A 113 2.15 -13.25 -11.15
CA ILE A 113 1.39 -13.46 -9.91
C ILE A 113 0.23 -14.44 -10.13
N PHE A 114 -0.50 -14.29 -11.25
CA PHE A 114 -1.70 -15.07 -11.52
C PHE A 114 -1.50 -16.14 -12.60
N ASP A 115 -0.72 -15.83 -13.62
CA ASP A 115 -0.37 -16.68 -14.74
C ASP A 115 1.03 -17.26 -14.51
N PHE A 116 1.11 -18.28 -13.68
CA PHE A 116 2.28 -19.15 -13.75
C PHE A 116 2.27 -19.71 -15.18
N PRO A 117 3.25 -19.40 -16.05
CA PRO A 117 3.46 -20.29 -17.18
C PRO A 117 3.56 -21.68 -16.54
N GLN A 118 2.96 -22.69 -17.17
CA GLN A 118 3.38 -24.06 -16.88
C GLN A 118 4.88 -24.08 -17.13
N ARG A 119 5.68 -23.76 -16.11
CA ARG A 119 7.02 -24.29 -16.01
C ARG A 119 6.71 -25.77 -16.03
N GLN A 120 6.90 -26.39 -17.19
CA GLN A 120 7.17 -27.80 -17.22
C GLN A 120 8.20 -27.97 -16.12
N TYR A 121 7.84 -28.62 -15.02
CA TYR A 121 8.73 -28.95 -13.90
C TYR A 121 9.81 -29.88 -14.47
N LYS A 122 10.66 -29.34 -15.34
CA LYS A 122 11.64 -30.09 -16.11
C LYS A 122 12.87 -30.37 -15.27
N GLN A 123 13.00 -29.73 -14.12
CA GLN A 123 14.00 -30.05 -13.12
C GLN A 123 13.30 -30.00 -11.75
N ALA A 124 13.14 -31.18 -11.14
CA ALA A 124 12.80 -31.29 -9.74
C ALA A 124 13.74 -30.38 -8.91
N PRO A 125 13.28 -29.81 -7.79
CA PRO A 125 14.17 -29.09 -6.89
C PRO A 125 15.40 -29.96 -6.60
N PRO A 126 16.61 -29.38 -6.45
CA PRO A 126 17.83 -30.15 -6.28
C PRO A 126 17.63 -31.21 -5.17
N LYS A 127 17.80 -32.50 -5.53
CA LYS A 127 17.53 -33.70 -4.68
C LYS A 127 18.00 -33.58 -3.23
N ARG A 128 19.03 -32.76 -2.98
CA ARG A 128 19.62 -32.52 -1.66
C ARG A 128 18.67 -31.79 -0.70
N TRP A 129 17.86 -30.85 -1.17
CA TRP A 129 16.85 -30.17 -0.36
C TRP A 129 15.63 -31.07 -0.15
N TRP A 130 15.16 -31.69 -1.24
CA TRP A 130 14.05 -32.64 -1.24
C TRP A 130 14.16 -33.74 -0.17
N ASN A 131 15.32 -34.41 -0.09
CA ASN A 131 15.55 -35.51 0.84
C ASN A 131 15.63 -35.07 2.30
N LYS A 132 16.03 -33.82 2.60
CA LYS A 132 16.02 -33.29 3.97
C LYS A 132 14.58 -33.02 4.42
N TRP A 133 13.76 -32.49 3.53
CA TRP A 133 12.39 -32.05 3.83
C TRP A 133 11.35 -33.17 3.86
N CYS A 134 11.33 -34.06 2.86
CA CYS A 134 10.39 -35.18 2.87
C CYS A 134 10.63 -36.10 4.07
N LYS A 135 11.90 -36.24 4.50
CA LYS A 135 12.26 -36.94 5.75
C LYS A 135 11.79 -36.22 7.01
N GLN A 136 11.71 -34.89 7.00
CA GLN A 136 11.27 -34.09 8.16
C GLN A 136 9.74 -34.02 8.28
N LEU A 137 9.01 -34.09 7.16
CA LEU A 137 7.54 -34.08 7.13
C LEU A 137 6.93 -35.49 7.10
N TYR A 138 7.74 -36.55 7.06
CA TYR A 138 7.31 -37.95 6.95
C TYR A 138 6.44 -38.29 5.73
N LEU A 139 6.41 -37.42 4.73
CA LEU A 139 5.62 -37.62 3.51
C LEU A 139 6.31 -38.60 2.57
N SER A 140 5.53 -39.58 2.09
CA SER A 140 5.95 -40.42 0.98
C SER A 140 6.00 -39.63 -0.32
N GLU A 141 6.84 -40.07 -1.26
CA GLU A 141 6.93 -39.48 -2.61
C GLU A 141 5.57 -39.48 -3.33
N GLU A 142 4.75 -40.49 -3.06
CA GLU A 142 3.41 -40.61 -3.64
C GLU A 142 2.41 -39.59 -3.04
N GLU A 143 2.45 -39.35 -1.73
CA GLU A 143 1.63 -38.31 -1.10
C GLU A 143 2.01 -36.92 -1.61
N PHE A 144 3.32 -36.64 -1.74
CA PHE A 144 3.76 -35.40 -2.36
C PHE A 144 3.23 -35.26 -3.79
N ARG A 145 3.36 -36.30 -4.62
CA ARG A 145 2.86 -36.27 -6.00
C ARG A 145 1.35 -36.01 -6.04
N LYS A 146 0.58 -36.61 -5.13
CA LYS A 146 -0.87 -36.35 -4.99
C LYS A 146 -1.15 -34.90 -4.59
N VAL A 147 -0.36 -34.32 -3.68
CA VAL A 147 -0.50 -32.89 -3.33
C VAL A 147 -0.14 -32.01 -4.52
N GLN A 148 0.90 -32.34 -5.28
CA GLN A 148 1.31 -31.58 -6.47
C GLN A 148 0.26 -31.66 -7.58
N GLU A 149 -0.29 -32.83 -7.85
CA GLU A 149 -1.40 -33.00 -8.80
C GLU A 149 -2.62 -32.20 -8.38
N TRP A 150 -2.94 -32.20 -7.09
CA TRP A 150 -4.02 -31.42 -6.50
C TRP A 150 -3.75 -29.91 -6.60
N THR A 151 -2.56 -29.41 -6.24
CA THR A 151 -2.20 -27.99 -6.33
C THR A 151 -2.18 -27.50 -7.77
N ASN A 152 -1.81 -28.34 -8.74
CA ASN A 152 -1.82 -28.01 -10.17
C ASN A 152 -3.23 -27.78 -10.75
N GLY A 153 -4.29 -28.30 -10.11
CA GLY A 153 -5.68 -28.12 -10.55
C GLY A 153 -6.25 -26.73 -10.25
N PHE A 154 -5.86 -26.13 -9.11
CA PHE A 154 -6.37 -24.84 -8.64
C PHE A 154 -6.08 -23.66 -9.58
N PRO A 155 -4.83 -23.46 -10.05
CA PRO A 155 -4.52 -22.40 -11.01
C PRO A 155 -5.39 -22.47 -12.27
N ARG A 156 -5.67 -23.69 -12.78
CA ARG A 156 -6.48 -23.87 -13.98
C ARG A 156 -7.92 -23.41 -13.76
N HIS A 157 -8.52 -23.75 -12.62
CA HIS A 157 -9.88 -23.33 -12.33
C HIS A 157 -10.01 -21.81 -12.22
N PHE A 158 -9.08 -21.18 -11.48
CA PHE A 158 -9.04 -19.73 -11.34
C PHE A 158 -8.81 -19.02 -12.69
N GLN A 159 -7.90 -19.53 -13.53
CA GLN A 159 -7.67 -19.02 -14.88
C GLN A 159 -8.89 -19.20 -15.78
N THR A 160 -9.56 -20.35 -15.70
CA THR A 160 -10.79 -20.64 -16.45
C THR A 160 -11.89 -19.67 -16.06
N MET A 161 -12.10 -19.44 -14.76
CA MET A 161 -13.05 -18.45 -14.25
C MET A 161 -12.74 -17.05 -14.80
N LEU A 162 -11.47 -16.63 -14.80
CA LEU A 162 -11.08 -15.33 -15.35
C LEU A 162 -11.22 -15.25 -16.88
N ALA A 163 -11.07 -16.38 -17.59
CA ALA A 163 -11.22 -16.46 -19.04
C ALA A 163 -12.67 -16.48 -19.50
N GLU A 164 -13.58 -17.04 -18.69
CA GLU A 164 -15.02 -17.04 -18.93
C GLU A 164 -15.68 -15.67 -18.66
N MET A 165 -15.05 -14.83 -17.83
CA MET A 165 -15.51 -13.47 -17.55
C MET A 165 -15.22 -12.52 -18.73
N ASP A 166 -16.07 -11.50 -18.89
CA ASP A 166 -15.77 -10.37 -19.78
C ASP A 166 -14.36 -9.80 -19.47
N PRO A 167 -13.51 -9.54 -20.49
CA PRO A 167 -12.13 -9.10 -20.27
C PRO A 167 -11.99 -7.87 -19.39
N LYS A 168 -12.92 -6.91 -19.48
CA LYS A 168 -12.91 -5.72 -18.61
C LYS A 168 -13.23 -6.14 -17.18
N LYS A 169 -14.24 -6.98 -16.97
CA LYS A 169 -14.61 -7.51 -15.65
C LYS A 169 -13.46 -8.28 -15.00
N ALA A 170 -12.85 -9.21 -15.73
CA ALA A 170 -11.70 -9.99 -15.28
C ALA A 170 -10.53 -9.07 -14.87
N ASN A 171 -10.24 -8.04 -15.69
CA ASN A 171 -9.20 -7.07 -15.35
C ASN A 171 -9.52 -6.29 -14.07
N ARG A 172 -10.80 -5.96 -13.83
CA ARG A 172 -11.20 -5.27 -12.60
C ARG A 172 -10.98 -6.12 -11.35
N ILE A 173 -11.31 -7.41 -11.44
CA ILE A 173 -11.08 -8.37 -10.35
C ILE A 173 -9.57 -8.55 -10.12
N ARG A 174 -8.76 -8.65 -11.19
CA ARG A 174 -7.29 -8.68 -11.08
C ARG A 174 -6.76 -7.46 -10.32
N HIS A 175 -7.17 -6.25 -10.69
CA HIS A 175 -6.78 -5.05 -9.96
C HIS A 175 -7.25 -5.05 -8.49
N CYS A 176 -8.42 -5.61 -8.18
CA CYS A 176 -8.89 -5.75 -6.80
C CYS A 176 -7.95 -6.64 -5.99
N MET A 177 -7.56 -7.78 -6.56
CA MET A 177 -6.62 -8.70 -5.93
C MET A 177 -5.24 -8.03 -5.76
N LEU A 178 -4.68 -7.40 -6.80
CA LEU A 178 -3.37 -6.74 -6.78
C LEU A 178 -3.28 -5.58 -5.78
N ASN A 179 -4.39 -4.91 -5.49
CA ASN A 179 -4.43 -3.87 -4.47
C ASN A 179 -4.35 -4.42 -3.04
N ASN A 180 -4.37 -5.75 -2.84
CA ASN A 180 -4.47 -6.42 -1.54
C ASN A 180 -5.73 -6.00 -0.76
N ASN A 181 -6.83 -5.81 -1.49
CA ASN A 181 -8.12 -5.36 -0.96
C ASN A 181 -9.13 -6.50 -0.82
N VAL A 182 -8.70 -7.74 -0.98
CA VAL A 182 -9.58 -8.90 -0.84
C VAL A 182 -9.29 -9.56 0.51
N PHE A 183 -10.35 -9.77 1.28
CA PHE A 183 -10.32 -10.30 2.63
C PHE A 183 -11.17 -11.57 2.72
N LEU A 184 -10.85 -12.41 3.68
CA LEU A 184 -11.65 -13.55 4.12
C LEU A 184 -12.45 -13.12 5.35
N GLY A 185 -13.78 -13.08 5.22
CA GLY A 185 -14.70 -12.86 6.32
C GLY A 185 -14.86 -14.13 7.16
N THR A 186 -14.64 -14.00 8.47
CA THR A 186 -14.84 -15.08 9.46
C THR A 186 -15.45 -14.54 10.76
N ASN A 187 -16.25 -15.35 11.45
CA ASN A 187 -16.76 -15.02 12.78
C ASN A 187 -15.83 -15.46 13.91
N VAL A 188 -14.91 -16.38 13.61
CA VAL A 188 -13.90 -16.86 14.55
C VAL A 188 -12.57 -16.21 14.19
N PRO A 189 -11.92 -15.47 15.10
CA PRO A 189 -10.62 -14.90 14.82
C PRO A 189 -9.60 -16.03 14.62
N VAL A 190 -8.63 -15.83 13.73
CA VAL A 190 -7.44 -16.70 13.73
C VAL A 190 -6.74 -16.50 15.07
N GLU A 191 -6.62 -17.53 15.89
CA GLU A 191 -5.89 -17.43 17.16
C GLU A 191 -4.44 -16.98 16.88
N ASN A 192 -3.82 -16.29 17.83
CA ASN A 192 -2.54 -15.62 17.63
C ASN A 192 -1.46 -16.62 17.18
N VAL A 193 -1.17 -16.63 15.86
CA VAL A 193 0.03 -17.27 15.31
C VAL A 193 1.19 -16.28 15.53
N GLY A 194 1.68 -16.23 16.77
CA GLY A 194 2.74 -15.31 17.20
C GLY A 194 2.29 -13.88 17.49
N TRP A 195 3.23 -12.93 17.39
CA TRP A 195 3.07 -11.51 17.80
C TRP A 195 2.16 -10.67 16.89
N ARG A 196 1.72 -11.21 15.75
CA ARG A 196 0.95 -10.47 14.75
C ARG A 196 -0.49 -10.98 14.75
N ARG A 197 -1.46 -10.06 14.71
CA ARG A 197 -2.89 -10.39 14.58
C ARG A 197 -3.30 -10.10 13.14
N PRO A 198 -3.64 -11.08 12.31
CA PRO A 198 -4.03 -10.81 10.93
C PRO A 198 -5.47 -10.29 10.88
N ASN A 199 -6.23 -10.53 11.94
CA ASN A 199 -7.64 -10.22 12.03
C ASN A 199 -7.83 -8.72 12.18
N PHE A 200 -8.58 -8.15 11.26
CA PHE A 200 -9.19 -6.84 11.41
C PHE A 200 -10.63 -7.03 11.85
N LYS A 201 -11.16 -6.14 12.70
CA LYS A 201 -12.60 -6.14 12.95
C LYS A 201 -13.30 -5.49 11.77
N THR A 202 -14.38 -6.10 11.30
CA THR A 202 -15.22 -5.56 10.23
C THR A 202 -15.71 -4.14 10.55
N THR A 203 -16.04 -3.85 11.83
CA THR A 203 -16.50 -2.54 12.30
C THR A 203 -15.48 -1.41 12.10
N ASP A 204 -14.20 -1.77 11.97
CA ASP A 204 -13.12 -0.79 11.85
C ASP A 204 -12.78 -0.50 10.38
N MET A 205 -13.39 -1.25 9.44
CA MET A 205 -13.08 -1.22 8.01
C MET A 205 -14.29 -0.78 7.16
N VAL A 206 -14.02 -0.24 5.98
CA VAL A 206 -15.02 -0.07 4.93
C VAL A 206 -14.94 -1.28 4.01
N VAL A 207 -15.80 -2.27 4.30
CA VAL A 207 -15.79 -3.57 3.62
C VAL A 207 -17.15 -3.87 2.98
N CYS A 208 -17.15 -4.55 1.84
CA CYS A 208 -18.34 -4.98 1.10
C CYS A 208 -18.19 -6.44 0.64
N GLY A 209 -19.21 -6.98 -0.01
CA GLY A 209 -19.25 -8.36 -0.47
C GLY A 209 -19.80 -9.34 0.58
N PRO A 210 -19.91 -10.64 0.24
CA PRO A 210 -20.62 -11.62 1.06
C PRO A 210 -20.04 -11.80 2.47
N GLY A 211 -18.72 -11.61 2.64
CA GLY A 211 -18.04 -11.75 3.93
C GLY A 211 -18.08 -10.49 4.81
N SER A 212 -18.69 -9.40 4.33
CA SER A 212 -18.83 -8.15 5.11
C SER A 212 -19.73 -8.30 6.35
N SER A 213 -20.58 -9.32 6.40
CA SER A 213 -21.40 -9.63 7.58
C SER A 213 -20.63 -10.39 8.67
N CYS A 214 -19.41 -10.84 8.40
CA CYS A 214 -18.59 -11.56 9.37
C CYS A 214 -17.96 -10.59 10.38
N THR A 215 -17.59 -11.09 11.56
CA THR A 215 -17.00 -10.24 12.63
C THR A 215 -15.57 -9.78 12.33
N TYR A 216 -14.79 -10.66 11.70
CA TYR A 216 -13.38 -10.44 11.42
C TYR A 216 -13.07 -10.58 9.93
N GLN A 217 -12.03 -9.86 9.50
CA GLN A 217 -11.52 -9.83 8.15
C GLN A 217 -10.05 -10.24 8.17
N ILE A 218 -9.66 -11.18 7.32
CA ILE A 218 -8.27 -11.65 7.17
C ILE A 218 -7.81 -11.30 5.76
N PRO A 219 -6.73 -10.52 5.57
CA PRO A 219 -6.27 -10.17 4.22
C PRO A 219 -5.82 -11.43 3.47
N ILE A 220 -6.35 -11.64 2.27
CA ILE A 220 -5.93 -12.74 1.40
C ILE A 220 -4.89 -12.19 0.41
N ARG A 221 -3.74 -12.84 0.34
CA ARG A 221 -2.69 -12.45 -0.62
C ARG A 221 -3.10 -12.79 -2.05
N PRO A 222 -2.70 -11.97 -3.05
CA PRO A 222 -3.01 -12.24 -4.46
C PRO A 222 -2.59 -13.64 -4.90
N ALA A 223 -1.41 -14.10 -4.47
CA ALA A 223 -0.88 -15.41 -4.83
C ALA A 223 -1.63 -16.59 -4.19
N LEU A 224 -2.40 -16.36 -3.11
CA LEU A 224 -3.24 -17.38 -2.48
C LEU A 224 -4.62 -17.50 -3.13
N MET A 225 -5.05 -16.51 -3.90
CA MET A 225 -6.40 -16.46 -4.51
C MET A 225 -6.72 -17.70 -5.32
N LYS A 226 -5.73 -18.21 -6.07
CA LYS A 226 -5.92 -19.38 -6.94
C LYS A 226 -6.28 -20.65 -6.17
N TYR A 227 -5.90 -20.75 -4.89
CA TYR A 227 -6.20 -21.91 -4.04
C TYR A 227 -7.54 -21.80 -3.31
N LEU A 228 -8.28 -20.71 -3.50
CA LEU A 228 -9.60 -20.60 -2.92
C LEU A 228 -10.55 -21.64 -3.58
N PRO A 229 -11.45 -22.26 -2.78
CA PRO A 229 -12.51 -23.12 -3.29
C PRO A 229 -13.34 -22.42 -4.36
N ARG A 230 -13.91 -23.20 -5.28
CA ARG A 230 -14.79 -22.71 -6.34
C ARG A 230 -15.89 -21.78 -5.81
N GLU A 231 -16.58 -22.19 -4.75
CA GLU A 231 -17.68 -21.41 -4.13
C GLU A 231 -17.21 -20.03 -3.61
N MET A 232 -15.94 -19.91 -3.22
CA MET A 232 -15.35 -18.66 -2.75
C MET A 232 -14.86 -17.81 -3.93
N LEU A 233 -14.32 -18.45 -4.96
CA LEU A 233 -13.91 -17.79 -6.21
C LEU A 233 -15.11 -17.20 -6.95
N GLU A 234 -16.24 -17.90 -6.99
CA GLU A 234 -17.47 -17.42 -7.61
C GLU A 234 -17.98 -16.12 -6.97
N GLN A 235 -17.74 -15.90 -5.67
CA GLN A 235 -18.06 -14.64 -4.99
C GLN A 235 -17.25 -13.45 -5.55
N LEU A 236 -16.03 -13.65 -6.04
CA LEU A 236 -15.22 -12.57 -6.65
C LEU A 236 -15.90 -11.95 -7.89
N ASN A 237 -16.86 -12.65 -8.48
CA ASN A 237 -17.64 -12.13 -9.60
C ASN A 237 -18.40 -10.83 -9.23
N GLU A 238 -18.69 -10.62 -7.94
CA GLU A 238 -19.32 -9.41 -7.40
C GLU A 238 -18.31 -8.25 -7.20
N ALA A 239 -17.01 -8.54 -7.13
CA ALA A 239 -15.98 -7.55 -6.79
C ALA A 239 -15.69 -6.50 -7.88
N HIS A 240 -16.17 -6.74 -9.10
CA HIS A 240 -15.88 -5.90 -10.27
C HIS A 240 -16.41 -4.45 -10.18
N GLY A 241 -17.38 -4.19 -9.31
CA GLY A 241 -18.00 -2.86 -9.11
C GLY A 241 -17.29 -1.97 -8.09
N ILE A 242 -16.28 -2.49 -7.37
CA ILE A 242 -15.69 -1.83 -6.18
C ILE A 242 -14.62 -0.79 -6.55
N GLN A 243 -14.17 -0.82 -7.80
CA GLN A 243 -13.18 0.13 -8.28
C GLN A 243 -13.71 1.55 -8.22
N ASN A 244 -12.94 2.42 -7.57
CA ASN A 244 -13.21 3.84 -7.58
C ASN A 244 -12.32 4.49 -8.63
N THR A 245 -12.85 4.66 -9.84
CA THR A 245 -12.22 5.49 -10.86
C THR A 245 -12.75 6.91 -10.74
N THR A 246 -12.48 7.59 -9.63
CA THR A 246 -12.82 9.01 -9.51
C THR A 246 -11.95 9.81 -10.47
N TYR A 247 -12.50 10.12 -11.65
CA TYR A 247 -11.91 11.05 -12.62
C TYR A 247 -11.62 12.40 -11.97
N THR A 248 -12.42 12.80 -10.98
CA THR A 248 -12.20 13.99 -10.16
C THR A 248 -10.84 13.96 -9.50
N THR A 249 -10.46 12.90 -8.78
CA THR A 249 -9.15 12.81 -8.13
C THR A 249 -8.01 12.96 -9.15
N LYS A 250 -8.11 12.29 -10.30
CA LYS A 250 -7.11 12.39 -11.37
C LYS A 250 -7.00 13.81 -11.93
N LEU A 251 -8.14 14.45 -12.19
CA LEU A 251 -8.21 15.83 -12.68
C LEU A 251 -7.64 16.81 -11.65
N LEU A 252 -7.99 16.67 -10.38
CA LEU A 252 -7.48 17.51 -9.30
C LEU A 252 -5.96 17.39 -9.17
N THR A 253 -5.41 16.17 -9.22
CA THR A 253 -3.96 15.98 -9.18
C THR A 253 -3.28 16.55 -10.43
N LEU A 254 -3.92 16.51 -11.60
CA LEU A 254 -3.38 17.12 -12.82
C LEU A 254 -3.33 18.65 -12.73
N ILE A 255 -4.43 19.28 -12.28
CA ILE A 255 -4.49 20.73 -12.05
C ILE A 255 -3.41 21.14 -11.05
N GLN A 256 -3.29 20.39 -9.96
CA GLN A 256 -2.31 20.64 -8.93
C GLN A 256 -0.87 20.48 -9.43
N LEU A 257 -0.60 19.47 -10.28
CA LEU A 257 0.70 19.29 -10.91
C LEU A 257 1.03 20.46 -11.85
N ALA A 258 0.06 20.93 -12.63
CA ALA A 258 0.23 22.09 -13.49
C ALA A 258 0.53 23.37 -12.67
N TYR A 259 -0.17 23.55 -11.54
CA TYR A 259 0.10 24.65 -10.60
C TYR A 259 1.51 24.55 -9.99
N SER A 260 1.91 23.37 -9.48
CA SER A 260 3.26 23.17 -8.94
C SER A 260 4.36 23.39 -9.99
N ALA A 261 4.12 22.98 -11.24
CA ALA A 261 5.05 23.23 -12.34
C ALA A 261 5.18 24.73 -12.64
N TYR A 262 4.04 25.44 -12.71
CA TYR A 262 4.01 26.89 -12.88
C TYR A 262 4.79 27.61 -11.77
N GLU A 263 4.52 27.27 -10.50
CA GLU A 263 5.22 27.84 -9.34
C GLU A 263 6.72 27.54 -9.35
N THR A 264 7.12 26.34 -9.79
CA THR A 264 8.55 25.99 -9.87
C THR A 264 9.30 26.82 -10.93
N ILE A 265 8.65 27.03 -12.08
CA ILE A 265 9.23 27.76 -13.22
C ILE A 265 9.27 29.26 -12.96
N ARG A 266 8.15 29.84 -12.50
CA ARG A 266 8.01 31.30 -12.35
C ARG A 266 8.28 31.81 -10.94
N GLY A 267 8.16 30.96 -9.92
CA GLY A 267 8.33 31.38 -8.54
C GLY A 267 9.74 31.89 -8.26
N HIS A 268 9.83 32.98 -7.52
CA HIS A 268 11.07 33.40 -6.89
C HIS A 268 11.37 32.50 -5.69
N GLY A 269 12.62 32.14 -5.48
CA GLY A 269 13.03 31.29 -4.37
C GLY A 269 14.39 30.66 -4.60
N GLU A 270 15.07 30.41 -3.48
CA GLU A 270 16.35 29.74 -3.37
C GLU A 270 16.26 28.34 -4.01
N ARG A 271 17.34 27.92 -4.66
CA ARG A 271 17.35 26.77 -5.55
C ARG A 271 17.12 25.44 -4.82
N TRP A 272 17.63 25.27 -3.59
CA TRP A 272 17.40 24.07 -2.78
C TRP A 272 15.94 23.94 -2.35
N SER A 273 15.23 25.04 -2.10
CA SER A 273 13.79 24.99 -1.82
C SER A 273 12.98 24.52 -3.03
N LYS A 274 13.37 24.93 -4.24
CA LYS A 274 12.76 24.43 -5.49
C LYS A 274 12.97 22.93 -5.68
N THR A 275 14.10 22.38 -5.25
CA THR A 275 14.35 20.92 -5.29
C THR A 275 13.28 20.15 -4.50
N ILE A 276 12.81 20.67 -3.36
CA ILE A 276 11.71 20.04 -2.61
C ILE A 276 10.46 19.98 -3.48
N ILE A 277 10.07 21.09 -4.10
CA ILE A 277 8.87 21.16 -4.96
C ILE A 277 8.99 20.17 -6.12
N VAL A 278 10.18 20.05 -6.75
CA VAL A 278 10.43 19.07 -7.82
C VAL A 278 10.23 17.63 -7.33
N VAL A 279 10.71 17.28 -6.14
CA VAL A 279 10.50 15.93 -5.56
C VAL A 279 9.01 15.66 -5.34
N TYR A 280 8.25 16.65 -4.84
CA TYR A 280 6.80 16.55 -4.69
C TYR A 280 6.07 16.42 -6.02
N MET A 281 6.51 17.14 -7.05
CA MET A 281 5.98 16.99 -8.41
C MET A 281 6.21 15.58 -8.93
N PHE A 282 7.41 15.02 -8.74
CA PHE A 282 7.71 13.65 -9.14
C PHE A 282 6.86 12.62 -8.38
N MET A 283 6.65 12.85 -7.07
CA MET A 283 5.69 12.07 -6.29
C MET A 283 4.30 12.11 -6.93
N SER A 284 3.77 13.27 -7.28
CA SER A 284 2.43 13.33 -7.87
C SER A 284 2.32 12.75 -9.27
N ILE A 285 3.35 12.92 -10.12
CA ILE A 285 3.40 12.25 -11.43
C ILE A 285 3.34 10.74 -11.23
N THR A 286 4.18 10.18 -10.35
CA THR A 286 4.19 8.74 -10.08
C THR A 286 2.88 8.27 -9.46
N GLN A 287 2.27 9.03 -8.54
CA GLN A 287 0.95 8.72 -7.99
C GLN A 287 -0.13 8.68 -9.09
N ILE A 288 -0.21 9.67 -9.97
CA ILE A 288 -1.14 9.70 -11.10
C ILE A 288 -0.94 8.46 -11.98
N LEU A 289 0.30 8.19 -12.39
CA LEU A 289 0.63 7.00 -13.19
C LEU A 289 0.17 5.73 -12.49
N SER A 290 0.42 5.60 -11.19
CA SER A 290 -0.02 4.45 -10.40
C SER A 290 -1.55 4.28 -10.42
N LEU A 291 -2.33 5.36 -10.45
CA LEU A 291 -3.80 5.32 -10.55
C LEU A 291 -4.31 4.94 -11.94
N PHE A 292 -3.47 5.07 -12.98
CA PHE A 292 -3.75 4.51 -14.31
C PHE A 292 -3.45 3.01 -14.36
N PHE A 293 -2.29 2.58 -13.82
CA PHE A 293 -1.89 1.17 -13.83
C PHE A 293 -2.68 0.30 -12.86
N LEU A 294 -3.01 0.84 -11.70
CA LEU A 294 -3.74 0.12 -10.66
C LEU A 294 -4.75 1.08 -10.01
N PRO A 295 -6.00 1.14 -10.48
CA PRO A 295 -7.03 2.00 -9.89
C PRO A 295 -7.23 1.72 -8.39
N THR A 296 -7.58 2.75 -7.62
CA THR A 296 -7.96 2.61 -6.22
C THR A 296 -9.35 2.00 -6.08
N GLN A 297 -9.68 1.59 -4.86
CA GLN A 297 -10.97 1.00 -4.53
C GLN A 297 -11.61 1.79 -3.39
N ALA A 298 -12.94 1.90 -3.43
CA ALA A 298 -13.69 2.63 -2.39
C ALA A 298 -13.79 1.82 -1.09
N SER A 299 -13.80 0.49 -1.21
CA SER A 299 -13.95 -0.45 -0.11
C SER A 299 -13.07 -1.69 -0.35
N ALA A 300 -12.81 -2.41 0.74
CA ALA A 300 -12.29 -3.76 0.68
C ALA A 300 -13.40 -4.73 0.24
N PHE A 301 -13.06 -5.77 -0.51
CA PHE A 301 -13.96 -6.87 -0.82
C PHE A 301 -13.74 -8.02 0.16
N SER A 302 -14.80 -8.56 0.73
CA SER A 302 -14.73 -9.70 1.64
C SER A 302 -15.47 -10.90 1.08
N ILE A 303 -14.73 -12.00 0.98
CA ILE A 303 -15.23 -13.32 0.62
C ILE A 303 -15.70 -14.01 1.90
N ARG A 304 -16.91 -14.57 1.90
CA ARG A 304 -17.42 -15.31 3.05
C ARG A 304 -16.81 -16.70 3.10
N CYS A 305 -16.19 -17.03 4.24
CA CYS A 305 -15.77 -18.40 4.57
C CYS A 305 -17.01 -19.28 4.88
N PRO A 306 -17.14 -20.48 4.29
CA PRO A 306 -18.23 -21.42 4.62
C PRO A 306 -18.32 -21.72 6.12
N ASP A 307 -19.53 -21.78 6.67
CA ASP A 307 -19.75 -21.91 8.13
C ASP A 307 -19.12 -23.19 8.71
N LYS A 308 -19.09 -24.30 7.93
CA LYS A 308 -18.43 -25.56 8.33
C LYS A 308 -16.93 -25.38 8.62
N GLN A 309 -16.28 -24.44 7.94
CA GLN A 309 -14.84 -24.20 8.05
C GLN A 309 -14.52 -23.15 9.14
N GLN A 310 -15.49 -22.32 9.53
CA GLN A 310 -15.31 -21.32 10.58
C GLN A 310 -15.00 -21.94 11.94
N ASN A 311 -15.63 -23.06 12.30
CA ASN A 311 -15.55 -23.65 13.64
C ASN A 311 -14.38 -24.62 13.87
N ASN A 312 -13.60 -24.95 12.83
CA ASN A 312 -12.49 -25.89 12.97
C ASN A 312 -11.26 -25.16 13.56
N ILE A 313 -11.12 -25.22 14.89
CA ILE A 313 -10.07 -24.54 15.69
C ILE A 313 -8.88 -25.50 15.98
N SER A 314 -8.99 -26.78 15.64
CA SER A 314 -8.03 -27.85 16.02
C SER A 314 -6.58 -27.56 15.62
N TRP A 315 -6.35 -26.76 14.57
CA TRP A 315 -5.02 -26.36 14.09
C TRP A 315 -4.16 -25.65 15.14
N CYS A 316 -4.75 -24.84 16.02
CA CYS A 316 -3.98 -24.04 16.99
C CYS A 316 -3.30 -24.88 18.08
N ARG A 317 -3.69 -26.15 18.28
CA ARG A 317 -2.94 -27.05 19.17
C ARG A 317 -1.69 -27.62 18.51
N ALA A 318 -1.72 -27.90 17.22
CA ALA A 318 -0.59 -28.50 16.50
C ALA A 318 0.59 -27.53 16.31
N CYS A 319 0.35 -26.21 16.39
CA CYS A 319 1.40 -25.19 16.30
C CYS A 319 1.86 -24.63 17.66
N LYS A 320 1.26 -25.07 18.78
CA LYS A 320 1.76 -24.69 20.11
C LYS A 320 3.06 -25.39 20.46
N ASP A 321 3.27 -26.58 19.89
CA ASP A 321 4.57 -27.22 19.85
C ASP A 321 5.20 -26.80 18.51
N PRO A 322 6.23 -25.93 18.51
CA PRO A 322 6.90 -25.57 17.28
C PRO A 322 7.43 -26.84 16.64
N HIS A 323 6.95 -27.16 15.45
CA HIS A 323 7.52 -28.25 14.67
C HIS A 323 9.03 -27.99 14.57
N PRO A 324 9.92 -28.98 14.74
CA PRO A 324 11.39 -28.76 14.75
C PRO A 324 11.91 -28.02 13.51
N VAL A 325 11.17 -28.11 12.41
CA VAL A 325 11.41 -27.42 11.14
C VAL A 325 11.16 -25.91 11.24
N VAL A 326 10.22 -25.46 12.07
CA VAL A 326 9.93 -24.03 12.27
C VAL A 326 11.04 -23.37 13.11
N ASP A 327 11.56 -24.06 14.13
CA ASP A 327 12.64 -23.56 15.00
C ASP A 327 14.00 -23.43 14.28
N GLU A 328 14.35 -24.34 13.36
CA GLU A 328 15.63 -24.27 12.61
C GLU A 328 15.66 -23.06 11.65
N PHE A 329 14.50 -22.58 11.21
CA PHE A 329 14.37 -21.43 10.31
C PHE A 329 14.31 -20.08 11.03
N ASP A 330 13.89 -20.05 12.31
CA ASP A 330 13.71 -18.81 13.11
C ASP A 330 15.03 -18.06 13.32
N CYS A 331 16.16 -18.76 13.24
CA CYS A 331 17.49 -18.23 13.57
C CYS A 331 18.10 -17.30 12.51
N HIS A 332 17.63 -17.30 11.26
CA HIS A 332 18.34 -16.60 10.17
C HIS A 332 17.53 -15.52 9.45
N TRP A 333 16.19 -15.61 9.38
CA TRP A 333 15.36 -14.64 8.63
C TRP A 333 13.94 -14.44 9.23
N PRO A 334 13.79 -13.90 10.45
CA PRO A 334 12.52 -13.87 11.21
C PRO A 334 11.34 -13.14 10.53
N HIS A 335 11.58 -12.34 9.49
CA HIS A 335 10.53 -11.62 8.77
C HIS A 335 9.86 -12.44 7.65
N TRP A 336 10.50 -13.49 7.13
CA TRP A 336 9.96 -14.32 6.04
C TRP A 336 9.00 -15.39 6.56
N GLN A 337 9.37 -16.12 7.62
CA GLN A 337 8.52 -17.18 8.20
C GLN A 337 7.21 -16.66 8.76
N SER A 338 7.23 -15.54 9.48
CA SER A 338 5.99 -14.95 10.00
C SER A 338 5.01 -14.67 8.86
N ARG A 339 5.51 -14.36 7.65
CA ARG A 339 4.69 -14.00 6.50
C ARG A 339 4.07 -15.22 5.83
N SER A 340 4.82 -16.28 5.53
CA SER A 340 4.30 -17.50 4.89
C SER A 340 3.37 -18.28 5.83
N MET A 341 3.61 -18.25 7.15
CA MET A 341 2.73 -18.92 8.12
C MET A 341 1.29 -18.37 8.14
N TRP A 342 1.02 -17.13 7.71
CA TRP A 342 -0.36 -16.61 7.57
C TRP A 342 -1.18 -17.33 6.52
N ALA A 343 -0.52 -17.92 5.51
CA ALA A 343 -1.22 -18.63 4.47
C ALA A 343 -1.83 -19.93 5.00
N VAL A 344 -1.23 -20.60 6.00
CA VAL A 344 -1.75 -21.87 6.53
C VAL A 344 -3.15 -21.69 7.11
N PRO A 345 -3.40 -20.75 8.06
CA PRO A 345 -4.76 -20.51 8.57
C PRO A 345 -5.76 -20.15 7.48
N ILE A 346 -5.36 -19.37 6.48
CA ILE A 346 -6.25 -18.95 5.39
C ILE A 346 -6.65 -20.17 4.56
N LEU A 347 -5.66 -20.95 4.10
CA LEU A 347 -5.90 -22.16 3.30
C LEU A 347 -6.70 -23.20 4.11
N HIS A 348 -6.40 -23.36 5.40
CA HIS A 348 -7.18 -24.23 6.28
C HIS A 348 -8.62 -23.77 6.47
N LYS A 349 -8.85 -22.46 6.63
CA LYS A 349 -10.20 -21.86 6.62
C LYS A 349 -10.88 -21.95 5.26
N CYS A 350 -10.16 -22.31 4.21
CA CYS A 350 -10.73 -22.63 2.90
C CYS A 350 -11.00 -24.14 2.74
N GLY A 351 -10.82 -24.95 3.79
CA GLY A 351 -11.05 -26.40 3.78
C GLY A 351 -9.88 -27.20 3.19
N ILE A 352 -8.71 -26.58 3.03
CA ILE A 352 -7.50 -27.28 2.65
C ILE A 352 -6.91 -27.89 3.91
N ASP A 353 -6.58 -29.18 3.84
CA ASP A 353 -5.89 -29.83 4.96
C ASP A 353 -4.57 -29.12 5.30
N VAL A 354 -4.23 -29.07 6.58
CA VAL A 354 -3.06 -28.33 7.08
C VAL A 354 -1.77 -28.78 6.40
N GLU A 355 -1.60 -30.08 6.22
CA GLU A 355 -0.42 -30.65 5.58
C GLU A 355 -0.33 -30.20 4.12
N LYS A 356 -1.46 -30.25 3.40
CA LYS A 356 -1.57 -29.74 2.02
C LYS A 356 -1.33 -28.24 1.96
N ALA A 357 -1.80 -27.47 2.95
CA ALA A 357 -1.60 -26.04 3.03
C ALA A 357 -0.12 -25.70 3.23
N ILE A 358 0.57 -26.40 4.14
CA ILE A 358 2.02 -26.25 4.37
C ILE A 358 2.78 -26.59 3.08
N LEU A 359 2.48 -27.72 2.44
CA LEU A 359 3.11 -28.09 1.18
C LEU A 359 2.85 -27.09 0.06
N THR A 360 1.62 -26.58 -0.02
CA THR A 360 1.26 -25.52 -0.97
C THR A 360 2.10 -24.29 -0.69
N ILE A 361 2.30 -23.91 0.57
CA ILE A 361 3.11 -22.76 0.97
C ILE A 361 4.59 -22.98 0.67
N LEU A 362 5.10 -24.21 0.83
CA LEU A 362 6.49 -24.54 0.51
C LEU A 362 6.75 -24.52 -1.01
N ASP A 363 5.81 -25.03 -1.81
CA ASP A 363 5.84 -24.89 -3.28
C ASP A 363 5.73 -23.43 -3.69
N LEU A 364 4.89 -22.66 -2.97
CA LEU A 364 4.75 -21.23 -3.12
C LEU A 364 6.00 -20.46 -2.69
N ASP A 365 6.74 -20.83 -1.66
CA ASP A 365 7.89 -20.08 -1.12
C ASP A 365 9.05 -20.01 -2.12
N MET A 366 9.08 -20.91 -3.11
CA MET A 366 10.01 -20.88 -4.24
C MET A 366 9.68 -19.78 -5.27
N ASP A 367 8.42 -19.31 -5.35
CA ASP A 367 7.98 -18.33 -6.35
C ASP A 367 7.13 -17.16 -5.79
N MET A 368 6.80 -17.13 -4.48
CA MET A 368 5.97 -16.09 -3.83
C MET A 368 6.75 -14.82 -3.53
N ILE A 369 7.12 -14.20 -4.63
CA ILE A 369 7.36 -12.77 -4.77
C ILE A 369 5.98 -12.06 -4.73
N GLY A 370 5.24 -12.17 -3.62
CA GLY A 370 3.97 -11.45 -3.41
C GLY A 370 4.23 -9.97 -3.19
N LEU A 371 3.66 -9.04 -3.96
CA LEU A 371 4.13 -7.64 -4.00
C LEU A 371 3.90 -6.74 -2.77
N ASN A 372 3.21 -7.17 -1.72
CA ASN A 372 3.27 -6.49 -0.41
C ASN A 372 4.21 -7.20 0.57
N ASP A 373 4.69 -8.39 0.19
CA ASP A 373 5.38 -9.34 1.05
C ASP A 373 6.66 -9.86 0.41
N GLN A 374 7.13 -9.23 -0.69
CA GLN A 374 8.48 -9.47 -1.15
C GLN A 374 9.38 -9.14 0.05
N PRO A 375 10.49 -9.87 0.28
CA PRO A 375 11.62 -9.17 0.88
C PRO A 375 11.85 -7.86 0.13
N GLY A 376 12.56 -6.92 0.74
CA GLY A 376 13.23 -5.83 0.02
C GLY A 376 14.07 -6.37 -1.14
N GLY A 377 13.41 -6.64 -2.25
CA GLY A 377 13.97 -7.24 -3.44
C GLY A 377 14.95 -6.24 -4.03
N SER A 378 15.68 -6.67 -5.04
CA SER A 378 16.57 -5.75 -5.75
C SER A 378 15.81 -4.53 -6.28
N TRP A 379 14.51 -4.66 -6.60
CA TRP A 379 13.69 -3.53 -7.05
C TRP A 379 13.41 -2.50 -5.94
N GLU A 380 13.04 -2.93 -4.72
CA GLU A 380 12.76 -1.99 -3.60
C GLU A 380 14.03 -1.24 -3.24
N ARG A 381 15.13 -1.99 -3.05
CA ARG A 381 16.44 -1.39 -2.77
C ARG A 381 16.89 -0.46 -3.88
N MET A 382 16.65 -0.82 -5.14
CA MET A 382 16.92 0.05 -6.29
C MET A 382 16.06 1.31 -6.25
N MET A 383 14.75 1.19 -6.00
CA MET A 383 13.85 2.34 -5.91
C MET A 383 14.21 3.27 -4.76
N TYR A 384 14.54 2.74 -3.57
CA TYR A 384 14.98 3.57 -2.44
C TYR A 384 16.32 4.23 -2.71
N SER A 385 17.27 3.50 -3.29
CA SER A 385 18.57 4.06 -3.68
C SER A 385 18.36 5.20 -4.68
N LEU A 386 17.58 4.97 -5.74
CA LEU A 386 17.26 5.99 -6.74
C LEU A 386 16.53 7.19 -6.12
N CYS A 387 15.51 6.94 -5.31
CA CYS A 387 14.73 8.00 -4.65
C CYS A 387 15.57 8.82 -3.67
N SER A 388 16.56 8.23 -3.00
CA SER A 388 17.41 8.93 -2.02
C SER A 388 18.59 9.64 -2.67
N ILE A 389 19.22 9.02 -3.69
CA ILE A 389 20.42 9.53 -4.34
C ILE A 389 20.07 10.63 -5.35
N LEU A 390 19.01 10.43 -6.15
CA LEU A 390 18.69 11.35 -7.25
C LEU A 390 18.43 12.79 -6.78
N PRO A 391 17.65 13.04 -5.69
CA PRO A 391 17.45 14.40 -5.21
C PRO A 391 18.73 15.06 -4.68
N VAL A 392 19.65 14.29 -4.09
CA VAL A 392 20.95 14.78 -3.65
C VAL A 392 21.82 15.17 -4.85
N ILE A 393 21.84 14.35 -5.91
CA ILE A 393 22.53 14.67 -7.16
C ILE A 393 21.91 15.93 -7.80
N LEU A 394 20.58 16.01 -7.87
CA LEU A 394 19.88 17.18 -8.39
C LEU A 394 20.23 18.43 -7.60
N GLY A 395 20.21 18.36 -6.26
CA GLY A 395 20.62 19.47 -5.40
C GLY A 395 22.09 19.85 -5.60
N ALA A 396 23.00 18.88 -5.68
CA ALA A 396 24.43 19.12 -5.87
C ALA A 396 24.77 19.72 -7.25
N ALA A 397 24.05 19.32 -8.30
CA ALA A 397 24.18 19.90 -9.63
C ALA A 397 23.78 21.38 -9.65
N ILE A 398 22.90 21.78 -8.73
CA ILE A 398 22.46 23.15 -8.58
C ILE A 398 23.42 23.88 -7.62
N ASN A 399 24.57 24.33 -8.16
CA ASN A 399 25.58 25.02 -7.37
C ASN A 399 25.05 26.36 -6.80
N GLY A 400 25.43 26.70 -5.57
CA GLY A 400 25.00 27.91 -4.84
C GLY A 400 23.86 27.68 -3.83
N GLY A 401 23.41 28.76 -3.19
CA GLY A 401 22.31 28.76 -2.21
C GLY A 401 22.72 29.10 -0.79
N ASN A 402 21.73 29.45 0.04
CA ASN A 402 21.93 29.67 1.48
C ASN A 402 22.39 28.36 2.14
N SER A 403 23.52 28.40 2.85
CA SER A 403 24.11 27.24 3.52
C SER A 403 23.13 26.58 4.50
N THR A 404 22.24 27.36 5.11
CA THR A 404 21.24 26.86 6.06
C THR A 404 20.17 26.04 5.36
N VAL A 405 19.56 26.58 4.29
CA VAL A 405 18.51 25.86 3.52
C VAL A 405 19.09 24.58 2.94
N LYS A 406 20.29 24.68 2.34
CA LYS A 406 21.03 23.52 1.82
C LYS A 406 21.22 22.43 2.87
N SER A 407 21.69 22.79 4.07
CA SER A 407 21.87 21.83 5.17
C SER A 407 20.56 21.17 5.59
N ILE A 408 19.47 21.93 5.74
CA ILE A 408 18.15 21.38 6.08
C ILE A 408 17.70 20.37 5.02
N VAL A 409 17.81 20.72 3.74
CA VAL A 409 17.39 19.83 2.64
C VAL A 409 18.24 18.55 2.58
N ILE A 410 19.56 18.65 2.75
CA ILE A 410 20.45 17.49 2.77
C ILE A 410 20.14 16.58 3.98
N THR A 411 19.97 17.16 5.17
CA THR A 411 19.58 16.42 6.37
C THR A 411 18.23 15.73 6.17
N TRP A 412 17.26 16.43 5.58
CA TRP A 412 15.95 15.87 5.28
C TRP A 412 16.04 14.66 4.34
N PHE A 413 16.85 14.72 3.28
CA PHE A 413 17.08 13.56 2.40
C PHE A 413 17.76 12.39 3.13
N GLY A 414 18.79 12.67 3.94
CA GLY A 414 19.46 11.67 4.75
C GLY A 414 18.51 10.96 5.73
N CYS A 415 17.69 11.73 6.44
CA CYS A 415 16.64 11.20 7.32
C CYS A 415 15.61 10.38 6.55
N THR A 416 15.21 10.83 5.36
CA THR A 416 14.24 10.10 4.52
C THR A 416 14.74 8.71 4.17
N ALA A 417 16.03 8.56 3.84
CA ALA A 417 16.64 7.26 3.51
C ALA A 417 16.61 6.31 4.72
N GLY A 418 17.01 6.78 5.90
CA GLY A 418 16.98 5.98 7.13
C GLY A 418 15.57 5.56 7.54
N LEU A 419 14.59 6.45 7.38
CA LEU A 419 13.19 6.17 7.69
C LEU A 419 12.53 5.24 6.67
N SER A 420 12.94 5.33 5.41
CA SER A 420 12.51 4.41 4.36
C SER A 420 12.97 2.97 4.67
N GLU A 421 14.23 2.81 5.10
CA GLU A 421 14.75 1.52 5.56
C GLU A 421 14.03 1.03 6.82
N LEU A 422 13.75 1.93 7.77
CA LEU A 422 12.95 1.59 8.95
C LEU A 422 11.54 1.12 8.54
N ARG A 423 10.90 1.80 7.60
CA ARG A 423 9.57 1.45 7.08
C ARG A 423 9.57 0.10 6.36
N LEU A 424 10.63 -0.26 5.66
CA LEU A 424 10.78 -1.59 5.05
C LEU A 424 10.82 -2.71 6.10
N ARG A 425 11.46 -2.43 7.24
CA ARG A 425 11.62 -3.40 8.34
C ARG A 425 10.39 -3.44 9.25
N CYS A 426 9.73 -2.31 9.44
CA CYS A 426 8.53 -2.17 10.25
C CYS A 426 7.30 -2.61 9.42
N ASP A 427 6.72 -3.74 9.81
CA ASP A 427 5.45 -4.17 9.24
C ASP A 427 4.34 -3.11 9.48
N SER A 428 3.42 -3.01 8.53
CA SER A 428 2.15 -2.25 8.63
C SER A 428 1.37 -2.51 9.92
N THR A 429 1.61 -3.65 10.57
CA THR A 429 1.03 -4.00 11.88
C THR A 429 1.52 -3.13 13.03
N VAL A 430 2.72 -2.52 12.92
CA VAL A 430 3.29 -1.63 13.95
C VAL A 430 2.37 -0.44 14.23
N TYR A 431 1.69 0.08 13.21
CA TYR A 431 0.77 1.21 13.35
C TYR A 431 -0.53 0.87 14.10
N ARG A 432 -0.79 -0.42 14.39
CA ARG A 432 -1.95 -0.82 15.20
C ARG A 432 -1.73 -0.56 16.68
N HIS A 433 -0.47 -0.51 17.12
CA HIS A 433 -0.14 -0.14 18.48
C HIS A 433 -0.23 1.38 18.59
N LYS A 434 -1.39 1.88 19.07
CA LYS A 434 -1.63 3.31 19.34
C LYS A 434 -0.43 4.06 19.94
N PRO A 435 0.26 3.57 20.98
CA PRO A 435 1.42 4.29 21.52
C PRO A 435 2.58 4.38 20.52
N VAL A 436 2.89 3.30 19.81
CA VAL A 436 3.93 3.30 18.78
C VAL A 436 3.56 4.24 17.64
N PHE A 437 2.31 4.23 17.20
CA PHE A 437 1.80 5.16 16.19
C PHE A 437 1.97 6.62 16.63
N VAL A 438 1.59 6.96 17.87
CA VAL A 438 1.76 8.31 18.42
C VAL A 438 3.23 8.70 18.48
N CYS A 439 4.12 7.79 18.90
CA CYS A 439 5.56 8.04 18.91
C CYS A 439 6.11 8.29 17.50
N ILE A 440 5.76 7.48 16.51
CA ILE A 440 6.20 7.69 15.12
C ILE A 440 5.64 9.02 14.60
N LEU A 441 4.38 9.34 14.89
CA LEU A 441 3.81 10.62 14.48
C LEU A 441 4.59 11.80 15.08
N ALA A 442 4.84 11.77 16.39
CA ALA A 442 5.48 12.86 17.12
C ALA A 442 6.97 13.03 16.82
N PHE A 443 7.72 11.92 16.71
CA PHE A 443 9.18 11.97 16.60
C PHE A 443 9.71 11.76 15.18
N VAL A 444 8.87 11.30 14.25
CA VAL A 444 9.29 11.04 12.88
C VAL A 444 8.52 11.93 11.90
N ILE A 445 7.20 11.88 11.91
CA ILE A 445 6.39 12.57 10.89
C ILE A 445 6.38 14.09 11.11
N LEU A 446 6.04 14.56 12.32
CA LEU A 446 5.95 15.99 12.59
C LEU A 446 7.30 16.72 12.39
N PRO A 447 8.45 16.18 12.82
CA PRO A 447 9.75 16.78 12.51
C PRO A 447 10.04 16.81 11.01
N GLY A 448 9.68 15.76 10.27
CA GLY A 448 9.82 15.73 8.80
C GLY A 448 9.01 16.83 8.12
N ILE A 449 7.75 17.00 8.50
CA ILE A 449 6.90 18.12 8.03
C ILE A 449 7.55 19.46 8.42
N GLY A 450 8.00 19.60 9.67
CA GLY A 450 8.67 20.81 10.15
C GLY A 450 9.90 21.17 9.33
N MET A 451 10.73 20.19 8.95
CA MET A 451 11.90 20.41 8.08
C MET A 451 11.51 20.87 6.67
N VAL A 452 10.50 20.24 6.06
CA VAL A 452 9.98 20.66 4.75
C VAL A 452 9.47 22.11 4.82
N LEU A 453 8.66 22.42 5.83
CA LEU A 453 8.13 23.77 6.04
C LEU A 453 9.24 24.79 6.27
N ALA A 454 10.21 24.49 7.13
CA ALA A 454 11.33 25.38 7.42
C ALA A 454 12.19 25.63 6.18
N ALA A 455 12.53 24.59 5.42
CA ALA A 455 13.31 24.73 4.19
C ALA A 455 12.57 25.56 3.13
N THR A 456 11.26 25.36 2.98
CA THR A 456 10.46 26.13 2.04
C THR A 456 10.32 27.59 2.50
N VAL A 457 10.00 27.84 3.77
CA VAL A 457 9.86 29.22 4.28
C VAL A 457 11.19 29.98 4.19
N LEU A 458 12.29 29.40 4.66
CA LEU A 458 13.61 30.03 4.60
C LEU A 458 14.06 30.23 3.15
N GLY A 459 13.81 29.27 2.27
CA GLY A 459 14.20 29.39 0.86
C GLY A 459 13.37 30.37 0.04
N TYR A 460 12.20 30.80 0.51
CA TYR A 460 11.44 31.88 -0.12
C TYR A 460 11.68 33.25 0.55
N ALA A 461 12.05 33.26 1.83
CA ALA A 461 12.35 34.48 2.57
C ALA A 461 13.72 35.07 2.24
N PHE A 462 14.67 34.22 1.83
CA PHE A 462 16.03 34.57 1.39
C PHE A 462 16.23 34.23 -0.08
#